data_AF-A0A924PXX6-F1
#
_entry.id   AF-A0A924PXX6-F1
#
_cell.length_a   1.000
_cell.length_b   1.000
_cell.length_c   1.000
_cell.angle_alpha   90.00
_cell.angle_beta   90.00
_cell.angle_gamma   90.00
#
_symmetry.space_group_name_H-M   'P 1'
#
loop_
_entity.id
_entity.type
_entity.pdbx_description
1 polymer ?
#
loop_
_entity_poly.entity_id
_entity_poly.type
_entity_poly.pdbx_seq_one_letter_code
_entity_poly.pdbx_strand_id
1 'polypeptide(L)'
;LFLPTEGLYAEVLRRPGLMEGLQREHRVTLAGPTTLLAMLSSLQMGFRTLTLEKRASEVWQVLGAVKTEFGKFGDVLSKVKSQTETVLKTLDTAHIRSRAMGRALKKVEALPDAQSQTLIPVDRDFDKEPNEI
;
A
#
# COMPACT_ATOMS: atom_id res chain seq x y z
N LEU A 1 8.56 19.70 -47.10
CA LEU A 1 8.34 19.33 -48.50
C LEU A 1 8.92 17.94 -48.74
N PHE A 2 8.07 17.01 -49.13
CA PHE A 2 8.46 15.64 -49.40
C PHE A 2 8.93 15.49 -50.85
N LEU A 3 10.05 14.80 -51.05
CA LEU A 3 10.54 14.42 -52.37
C LEU A 3 10.35 12.91 -52.55
N PRO A 4 9.59 12.47 -53.58
CA PRO A 4 9.13 11.08 -53.68
C PRO A 4 10.22 10.05 -53.95
N THR A 5 11.43 10.48 -54.32
CA THR A 5 12.57 9.59 -54.56
C THR A 5 13.82 10.10 -53.85
N GLU A 6 14.65 9.17 -53.38
CA GLU A 6 15.91 9.51 -52.72
C GLU A 6 16.89 10.20 -53.68
N GLY A 7 16.87 9.82 -54.97
CA GLY A 7 17.68 10.45 -56.01
C GLY A 7 17.34 11.93 -56.22
N LEU A 8 16.05 12.29 -56.20
CA LEU A 8 15.63 13.70 -56.28
C LEU A 8 16.04 14.49 -55.04
N TYR A 9 15.95 13.88 -53.85
CA TYR A 9 16.45 14.47 -52.62
C TYR A 9 17.96 14.73 -52.66
N ALA A 10 18.74 13.76 -53.13
CA ALA A 10 20.19 13.91 -53.32
C ALA A 10 20.54 15.00 -54.34
N GLU A 11 19.79 15.10 -55.44
CA GLU A 11 20.01 16.13 -56.46
C GLU A 11 19.72 17.54 -55.94
N VAL A 12 18.67 17.69 -55.12
CA VAL A 12 18.35 18.96 -54.48
C VAL A 12 19.40 19.35 -53.44
N LEU A 13 19.96 18.39 -52.69
CA LEU A 13 21.07 18.62 -51.77
C LEU A 13 22.37 19.07 -52.47
N ARG A 14 22.58 18.62 -53.71
CA ARG A 14 23.75 19.01 -54.52
C ARG A 14 23.71 20.46 -55.00
N ARG A 15 22.59 21.17 -54.81
CA ARG A 15 22.44 22.60 -55.13
C ARG A 15 22.75 23.45 -53.90
N PRO A 16 23.93 24.12 -53.83
CA PRO A 16 24.31 24.91 -52.66
C PRO A 16 23.29 26.01 -52.36
N GLY A 17 22.99 26.23 -51.09
CA GLY A 17 22.07 27.29 -50.63
C GLY A 17 20.57 27.03 -50.86
N LEU A 18 20.17 26.04 -51.68
CA LEU A 18 18.76 25.76 -51.95
C LEU A 18 18.01 25.27 -50.70
N MET A 19 18.60 24.32 -49.97
CA MET A 19 18.04 23.80 -48.72
C MET A 19 17.91 24.90 -47.66
N GLU A 20 18.98 25.69 -47.50
CA GLU A 20 19.06 26.77 -46.51
C GLU A 20 18.06 27.88 -46.82
N GLY A 21 17.90 28.25 -48.08
CA GLY A 21 16.88 29.20 -48.53
C GLY A 21 15.47 28.69 -48.24
N LEU A 22 15.16 27.44 -48.62
CA LEU A 22 13.86 26.84 -48.34
C LEU A 22 13.54 26.81 -46.83
N GLN A 23 14.53 26.50 -46.00
CA GLN A 23 14.35 26.43 -44.56
C GLN A 23 14.22 27.83 -43.94
N ARG A 24 15.09 28.78 -44.28
CA ARG A 24 15.13 30.10 -43.64
C ARG A 24 14.03 31.03 -44.15
N GLU A 25 13.79 31.04 -45.45
CA GLU A 25 12.92 32.02 -46.11
C GLU A 25 11.48 31.50 -46.22
N HIS A 26 11.31 30.18 -46.34
CA HIS A 26 9.98 29.56 -46.51
C HIS A 26 9.57 28.64 -45.35
N ARG A 27 10.44 28.38 -44.36
CA ARG A 27 10.19 27.43 -43.26
C ARG A 27 9.84 26.02 -43.76
N VAL A 28 10.38 25.65 -44.92
CA VAL A 28 10.15 24.35 -45.54
C VAL A 28 11.39 23.48 -45.35
N THR A 29 11.25 22.38 -44.61
CA THR A 29 12.26 21.33 -44.53
C THR A 29 12.06 20.33 -45.66
N LEU A 30 13.10 20.00 -46.40
CA LEU A 30 13.07 18.92 -47.39
C LEU A 30 13.24 17.56 -46.71
N ALA A 31 12.52 16.56 -47.18
CA ALA A 31 12.69 15.18 -46.73
C ALA A 31 12.55 14.22 -47.91
N GLY A 32 13.54 13.34 -48.08
CA GLY A 32 13.40 12.14 -48.90
C GLY A 32 12.67 11.02 -48.14
N PRO A 33 12.36 9.88 -48.80
CA PRO A 33 11.70 8.75 -48.16
C PRO A 33 12.43 8.23 -46.92
N THR A 34 13.77 8.12 -46.99
CA THR A 34 14.58 7.61 -45.87
C THR A 34 14.63 8.61 -44.71
N THR A 35 14.81 9.89 -45.02
CA THR A 35 14.84 10.96 -44.02
C THR A 35 13.49 11.10 -43.32
N LEU A 36 12.39 11.04 -44.06
CA LEU A 36 11.05 11.09 -43.47
C LEU A 36 10.81 9.89 -42.55
N LEU A 37 11.19 8.67 -42.97
CA LEU A 37 11.08 7.47 -42.14
C LEU A 37 11.91 7.60 -40.86
N ALA A 38 13.13 8.12 -40.94
CA ALA A 38 13.96 8.38 -39.78
C ALA A 38 13.33 9.40 -38.82
N MET A 39 12.85 10.54 -39.34
CA MET A 39 12.14 11.55 -38.55
C MET A 39 10.91 10.99 -37.83
N LEU A 40 10.08 10.22 -38.55
CA LEU A 40 8.90 9.58 -37.98
C LEU A 40 9.28 8.54 -36.91
N SER A 41 10.35 7.77 -37.13
CA SER A 41 10.83 6.79 -36.16
C SER A 41 11.37 7.46 -34.89
N SER A 42 12.13 8.55 -35.03
CA SER A 42 12.59 9.38 -33.91
C SER A 42 11.42 10.00 -33.14
N LEU A 43 10.41 10.52 -33.84
CA LEU A 43 9.19 11.08 -33.23
C LEU A 43 8.38 10.00 -32.49
N GLN A 44 8.23 8.82 -33.10
CA GLN A 44 7.53 7.69 -32.49
C GLN A 44 8.20 7.25 -31.18
N MET A 45 9.54 7.23 -31.14
CA MET A 45 10.28 6.94 -29.92
C MET A 45 10.09 8.05 -28.86
N GLY A 46 10.08 9.32 -29.28
CA GLY A 46 9.77 10.46 -28.39
C GLY A 46 8.37 10.37 -27.77
N PHE A 47 7.36 10.00 -28.54
CA PHE A 47 6.00 9.80 -28.02
C PHE A 47 5.88 8.59 -27.09
N ARG A 48 6.61 7.50 -27.36
CA ARG A 48 6.68 6.35 -26.45
C ARG A 48 7.25 6.74 -25.08
N THR A 49 8.29 7.58 -25.05
CA THR A 49 8.85 8.09 -23.79
C THR A 49 7.84 8.95 -23.02
N LEU A 50 7.12 9.85 -23.69
CA LEU A 50 6.06 10.66 -23.05
C LEU A 50 4.93 9.80 -22.46
N THR A 51 4.60 8.67 -23.08
CA THR A 51 3.63 7.73 -22.50
C THR A 51 4.18 6.93 -21.32
N LEU A 52 5.48 6.68 -21.27
CA LEU A 52 6.13 6.02 -20.13
C LEU A 52 6.19 6.95 -18.90
N GLU A 53 6.45 8.25 -19.10
CA GLU A 53 6.41 9.25 -18.02
C GLU A 53 5.06 9.30 -17.32
N LYS A 54 3.95 9.10 -18.04
CA LYS A 54 2.60 9.04 -17.44
C LYS A 54 2.44 7.87 -16.47
N ARG A 55 3.10 6.73 -16.69
CA ARG A 55 3.03 5.56 -15.79
C ARG A 55 3.81 5.76 -14.48
N ALA A 56 4.78 6.67 -14.44
CA ALA A 56 5.44 7.01 -13.18
C ALA A 56 4.46 7.69 -12.20
N SER A 57 3.46 8.42 -12.70
CA SER A 57 2.43 9.06 -11.87
C SER A 57 1.55 8.04 -11.14
N GLU A 58 1.25 6.89 -11.77
CA GLU A 58 0.48 5.80 -11.15
C GLU A 58 1.22 5.19 -9.96
N VAL A 59 2.54 5.00 -10.07
CA VAL A 59 3.37 4.47 -8.97
C VAL A 59 3.36 5.41 -7.77
N TRP A 60 3.47 6.72 -7.99
CA TRP A 60 3.37 7.73 -6.93
C TRP A 60 2.00 7.76 -6.26
N GLN A 61 0.91 7.59 -7.01
CA GLN A 61 -0.44 7.49 -6.46
C GLN A 61 -0.61 6.24 -5.59
N VAL A 62 -0.12 5.09 -6.03
CA VAL A 62 -0.16 3.83 -5.26
C VAL A 62 0.63 3.97 -3.97
N LEU A 63 1.85 4.53 -4.02
CA LEU A 63 2.65 4.80 -2.83
C LEU A 63 1.95 5.76 -1.86
N GLY A 64 1.26 6.78 -2.39
CA GLY A 64 0.43 7.69 -1.60
C GLY A 64 -0.70 6.96 -0.86
N ALA A 65 -1.43 6.09 -1.56
CA ALA A 65 -2.49 5.28 -0.97
C ALA A 65 -1.96 4.35 0.14
N VAL A 66 -0.82 3.69 -0.10
CA VAL A 66 -0.17 2.82 0.89
C VAL A 66 0.23 3.60 2.14
N LYS A 67 0.79 4.82 1.99
CA LYS A 67 1.13 5.69 3.13
C LYS A 67 -0.09 6.02 3.99
N THR A 68 -1.25 6.28 3.36
CA THR A 68 -2.50 6.54 4.08
C THR A 68 -2.98 5.33 4.86
N GLU A 69 -2.94 4.12 4.27
CA GLU A 69 -3.33 2.88 4.96
C GLU A 69 -2.39 2.56 6.14
N PHE A 70 -1.09 2.82 6.00
CA PHE A 70 -0.14 2.69 7.12
C PHE A 70 -0.45 3.64 8.28
N GLY A 71 -0.93 4.86 7.99
CA GLY A 71 -1.41 5.79 9.03
C GLY A 71 -2.59 5.22 9.81
N LYS A 72 -3.62 4.73 9.11
CA LYS A 72 -4.80 4.10 9.73
C LYS A 72 -4.42 2.87 10.55
N PHE A 73 -3.48 2.06 10.06
CA PHE A 73 -2.97 0.91 10.81
C PHE A 73 -2.29 1.33 12.13
N GLY A 74 -1.58 2.45 12.13
CA GLY A 74 -1.03 3.05 13.35
C GLY A 74 -2.10 3.39 14.39
N ASP A 75 -3.23 3.95 13.96
CA ASP A 75 -4.36 4.24 14.86
C ASP A 75 -4.96 2.98 15.48
N VAL A 76 -5.11 1.91 14.67
CA VAL A 76 -5.58 0.61 15.15
C VAL A 76 -4.60 0.04 16.18
N LEU A 77 -3.30 0.10 15.90
CA LEU A 77 -2.26 -0.38 16.81
C LEU A 77 -2.26 0.41 18.14
N SER A 78 -2.48 1.72 18.08
CA SER A 78 -2.62 2.58 19.26
C SER A 78 -3.81 2.16 20.13
N LYS A 79 -4.97 1.87 19.52
CA LYS A 79 -6.14 1.35 20.23
C LYS A 79 -5.87 0.01 20.90
N VAL A 80 -5.21 -0.92 20.19
CA VAL A 80 -4.86 -2.25 20.75
C VAL A 80 -3.94 -2.09 21.96
N LYS A 81 -2.95 -1.19 21.89
CA LYS A 81 -2.06 -0.87 23.01
C LYS A 81 -2.86 -0.39 24.23
N SER A 82 -3.73 0.60 24.04
CA SER A 82 -4.56 1.15 25.13
C SER A 82 -5.48 0.10 25.76
N GLN A 83 -6.11 -0.76 24.95
CA GLN A 83 -6.95 -1.84 25.45
C GLN A 83 -6.13 -2.84 26.27
N THR A 84 -4.94 -3.19 25.80
CA THR A 84 -4.03 -4.12 26.50
C THR A 84 -3.60 -3.55 27.84
N GLU A 85 -3.22 -2.27 27.90
CA GLU A 85 -2.88 -1.60 29.16
C GLU A 85 -4.06 -1.58 30.15
N THR A 86 -5.28 -1.43 29.64
CA THR A 86 -6.50 -1.49 30.46
C THR A 86 -6.70 -2.88 31.05
N VAL A 87 -6.59 -3.93 30.22
CA VAL A 87 -6.67 -5.32 30.67
C VAL A 87 -5.61 -5.62 31.72
N LEU A 88 -4.38 -5.15 31.52
CA LEU A 88 -3.28 -5.34 32.46
C LEU A 88 -3.60 -4.73 33.83
N LYS A 89 -4.12 -3.49 33.87
CA LYS A 89 -4.57 -2.84 35.12
C LYS A 89 -5.68 -3.61 35.81
N THR A 90 -6.65 -4.13 35.06
CA THR A 90 -7.72 -4.95 35.64
C THR A 90 -7.17 -6.20 36.28
N LEU A 91 -6.21 -6.88 35.63
CA LEU A 91 -5.56 -8.07 36.18
C LEU A 91 -4.83 -7.76 37.50
N ASP A 92 -4.12 -6.64 37.57
CA ASP A 92 -3.43 -6.20 38.79
C ASP A 92 -4.42 -5.98 39.96
N THR A 93 -5.55 -5.33 39.70
CA THR A 93 -6.59 -5.13 40.73
C THR A 93 -7.19 -6.46 41.21
N ALA A 94 -7.43 -7.41 40.30
CA ALA A 94 -7.91 -8.74 40.65
C ALA A 94 -6.88 -9.50 41.50
N HIS A 95 -5.59 -9.40 41.20
CA HIS A 95 -4.53 -9.99 42.01
C HIS A 95 -4.47 -9.40 43.42
N ILE A 96 -4.59 -8.08 43.57
CA ILE A 96 -4.63 -7.43 44.88
C ILE A 96 -5.81 -7.94 45.70
N ARG A 97 -7.00 -8.03 45.10
CA ARG A 97 -8.21 -8.53 45.76
C ARG A 97 -8.10 -10.00 46.12
N SER A 98 -7.58 -10.84 45.22
CA SER A 98 -7.30 -12.26 45.47
C SER A 98 -6.34 -12.45 46.65
N ARG A 99 -5.24 -11.69 46.69
CA ARG A 99 -4.32 -11.71 47.85
C ARG A 99 -5.01 -11.27 49.15
N ALA A 100 -5.86 -10.25 49.10
CA ALA A 100 -6.63 -9.80 50.26
C ALA A 100 -7.61 -10.87 50.76
N MET A 101 -8.34 -11.51 49.84
CA MET A 101 -9.23 -12.63 50.13
C MET A 101 -8.46 -13.81 50.72
N GLY A 102 -7.30 -14.18 50.15
CA GLY A 102 -6.45 -15.24 50.71
C GLY A 102 -5.95 -14.93 52.13
N ARG A 103 -5.63 -13.66 52.44
CA ARG A 103 -5.29 -13.25 53.82
C ARG A 103 -6.49 -13.32 54.76
N ALA A 104 -7.69 -12.98 54.29
CA ALA A 104 -8.91 -13.08 55.09
C ALA A 104 -9.28 -14.56 55.35
N LEU A 105 -9.20 -15.41 54.34
CA LEU A 105 -9.43 -16.87 54.45
C LEU A 105 -8.46 -17.54 55.42
N LYS A 106 -7.18 -17.15 55.46
CA LYS A 106 -6.22 -17.65 56.45
C LYS A 106 -6.59 -17.34 57.92
N LYS A 107 -7.44 -16.34 58.17
CA LYS A 107 -7.91 -15.99 59.51
C LYS A 107 -9.16 -16.76 59.94
N VAL A 108 -9.83 -17.43 59.00
CA VAL A 108 -11.01 -18.25 59.28
C VAL A 108 -10.51 -19.69 59.44
N GLU A 109 -10.77 -20.30 60.60
CA GLU A 109 -10.46 -21.73 60.80
C GLU A 109 -11.16 -22.56 59.71
N ALA A 110 -10.40 -23.41 59.02
CA ALA A 110 -10.95 -24.27 57.98
C ALA A 110 -11.86 -25.32 58.61
N LEU A 111 -13.12 -25.39 58.17
CA LEU A 111 -14.04 -26.45 58.59
C LEU A 111 -13.60 -27.80 58.01
N PRO A 112 -13.82 -28.93 58.73
CA PRO A 112 -13.61 -30.27 58.19
C PRO A 112 -14.40 -30.48 56.88
N ASP A 113 -13.79 -31.15 55.89
CA ASP A 113 -14.33 -31.30 54.53
C ASP A 113 -15.77 -31.83 54.47
N ALA A 114 -16.16 -32.67 55.45
CA ALA A 114 -17.51 -33.21 55.57
C ALA A 114 -18.59 -32.16 55.87
N GLN A 115 -18.24 -31.03 56.50
CA GLN A 115 -19.17 -29.93 56.79
C GLN A 115 -19.18 -28.88 55.67
N SER A 116 -18.07 -28.73 54.96
CA SER A 116 -17.95 -27.82 53.80
C SER A 116 -18.83 -28.26 52.62
N GLN A 117 -18.92 -29.58 52.38
CA GLN A 117 -19.78 -30.17 51.34
C GLN A 117 -21.27 -29.96 51.58
N THR A 118 -21.69 -29.79 52.84
CA THR A 118 -23.09 -29.52 53.21
C THR A 118 -23.49 -28.07 52.97
N LEU A 119 -22.51 -27.15 52.98
CA LEU A 119 -22.72 -25.70 52.84
C LEU A 119 -22.53 -25.20 51.41
N ILE A 120 -21.72 -25.90 50.61
CA ILE A 120 -21.50 -25.60 49.18
C ILE A 120 -21.81 -26.87 48.37
N PRO A 121 -23.06 -27.05 47.92
CA PRO A 121 -23.38 -28.08 46.95
C PRO A 121 -22.62 -27.74 45.66
N VAL A 122 -21.71 -28.62 45.25
CA VAL A 122 -21.02 -28.49 43.96
C VAL A 122 -22.03 -28.88 42.87
N ASP A 123 -22.68 -27.90 42.25
CA ASP A 123 -23.53 -28.14 41.09
C ASP A 123 -22.70 -28.73 39.95
N ARG A 124 -22.92 -30.02 39.66
CA ARG A 124 -22.25 -30.80 38.61
C ARG A 124 -22.78 -30.50 37.20
N ASP A 125 -23.54 -29.43 37.01
CA ASP A 125 -24.24 -29.14 35.74
C ASP A 125 -23.44 -28.25 34.75
N PHE A 126 -22.20 -27.87 35.06
CA PHE A 126 -21.36 -27.06 34.16
C PHE A 126 -20.70 -27.85 32.99
N ASP A 127 -20.78 -29.18 32.97
CA ASP A 127 -20.14 -30.05 31.96
C ASP A 127 -21.09 -30.57 30.86
N LYS A 128 -22.22 -29.90 30.59
CA LYS A 128 -23.01 -30.19 29.38
C LYS A 128 -22.53 -29.33 28.21
N GLU A 129 -21.65 -29.90 27.40
CA GLU A 129 -21.34 -29.39 26.05
C GLU A 129 -22.65 -29.16 25.27
N PRO A 130 -22.82 -28.03 24.58
CA PRO A 130 -23.99 -27.79 23.74
C PRO A 130 -23.90 -28.70 22.51
N ASN A 131 -24.76 -29.72 22.50
CA ASN A 131 -24.92 -30.68 21.41
C ASN A 131 -25.22 -29.95 20.08
N GLU A 132 -24.41 -30.22 19.05
CA GLU A 132 -24.64 -29.80 17.66
C GLU A 132 -25.95 -30.38 17.12
N ILE A 133 -26.83 -29.54 16.57
CA ILE A 133 -27.81 -29.86 15.52
C ILE A 133 -27.86 -28.70 14.53
#